data_AF-A0A5N7Z8A5-F1
#
_entry.id   AF-A0A5N7Z8A5-F1
#
_cell.length_a   1.000
_cell.length_b   1.000
_cell.length_c   1.000
_cell.angle_alpha   90.00
_cell.angle_beta   90.00
_cell.angle_gamma   90.00
#
_symmetry.space_group_name_H-M   'P 1'
#
loop_
_entity.id
_entity.type
_entity.pdbx_description
1 polymer ?
#
loop_
_entity_poly.entity_id
_entity_poly.type
_entity_poly.pdbx_seq_one_letter_code
_entity_poly.pdbx_strand_id
1 'polypeptide(L)'
;MITYPIKAYLKFLWHSKNQHGVHSPFVFRLVTKCFYDKKKKPEYATLGNYRKALLHNTTTISVTDFGAGSRVFKSDNRSVARITKNAGISKKRARLLFRLVRYFQPENILEIGTSLGLATASLASGNAKATITTIEGCPETARIARENMATFGY
;
A
#
# COMPACT_ATOMS: atom_id res chain seq x y z
N MET A 1 17.98 20.25 -9.14
CA MET A 1 17.20 20.16 -7.87
C MET A 1 17.19 18.74 -7.26
N ILE A 2 18.33 18.01 -7.27
CA ILE A 2 18.46 16.62 -6.74
C ILE A 2 19.39 16.56 -5.50
N THR A 3 20.10 17.65 -5.20
CA THR A 3 21.08 17.74 -4.10
C THR A 3 20.43 17.66 -2.72
N TYR A 4 19.24 18.25 -2.55
CA TYR A 4 18.49 18.22 -1.29
C TYR A 4 18.12 16.79 -0.83
N PRO A 5 17.42 15.96 -1.63
CA PRO A 5 17.02 14.62 -1.19
C PRO A 5 18.21 13.71 -0.88
N ILE A 6 19.32 13.83 -1.63
CA ILE A 6 20.55 13.07 -1.35
C ILE A 6 21.16 13.49 0.00
N LYS A 7 21.34 14.80 0.22
CA LYS A 7 21.88 15.33 1.49
C LYS A 7 20.98 14.96 2.67
N ALA A 8 19.66 15.09 2.53
CA ALA A 8 18.69 14.70 3.54
C ALA A 8 18.75 13.21 3.86
N TYR A 9 18.91 12.35 2.85
CA TYR A 9 19.03 10.91 3.04
C TYR A 9 20.34 10.52 3.74
N LEU A 10 21.48 11.10 3.35
CA LEU A 10 22.76 10.88 4.04
C LEU A 10 22.71 11.35 5.49
N LYS A 11 22.12 12.53 5.74
CA LYS A 11 21.88 13.03 7.10
C LYS A 11 21.00 12.07 7.89
N PHE A 12 19.93 11.54 7.29
CA PHE A 12 19.09 10.52 7.92
C PHE A 12 19.90 9.28 8.28
N LEU A 13 20.69 8.72 7.36
CA LEU A 13 21.51 7.53 7.63
C LEU A 13 22.45 7.75 8.82
N TRP A 14 23.11 8.91 8.88
CA TRP A 14 24.03 9.26 9.96
C TRP A 14 23.34 9.36 11.34
N HIS A 15 22.13 9.92 11.39
CA HIS A 15 21.42 10.16 12.66
C HIS A 15 20.48 9.02 13.06
N SER A 16 20.09 8.16 12.12
CA SER A 16 19.13 7.09 12.36
C SER A 16 19.64 6.10 13.41
N LYS A 17 18.73 5.65 14.28
CA LYS A 17 18.99 4.61 15.27
C LYS A 17 18.33 3.30 14.86
N ASN A 18 18.95 2.19 15.21
CA ASN A 18 18.38 0.85 15.04
C ASN A 18 17.81 0.34 16.38
N GLN A 19 17.41 -0.93 16.44
CA GLN A 19 16.87 -1.55 17.66
C GLN A 19 17.72 -1.32 18.93
N HIS A 20 19.04 -1.18 18.81
CA HIS A 20 19.94 -0.99 19.94
C HIS A 20 19.94 0.44 20.51
N GLY A 21 19.43 1.41 19.73
CA GLY A 21 19.27 2.80 20.17
C GLY A 21 17.82 3.19 20.51
N VAL A 22 16.89 2.23 20.47
CA VAL A 22 15.48 2.48 20.80
C VAL A 22 15.24 2.19 22.28
N HIS A 23 14.97 3.22 23.08
CA HIS A 23 14.71 3.08 24.51
C HIS A 23 13.23 2.78 24.83
N SER A 24 12.29 3.17 23.96
CA SER A 24 10.87 2.86 24.16
C SER A 24 10.62 1.35 23.97
N PRO A 25 10.16 0.62 25.00
CA PRO A 25 9.87 -0.81 24.87
C PRO A 25 8.80 -1.10 23.80
N PHE A 26 7.83 -0.19 23.63
CA PHE A 26 6.83 -0.27 22.59
C PHE A 26 7.46 -0.22 21.19
N VAL A 27 8.28 0.80 20.91
CA VAL A 27 8.92 0.97 19.60
C VAL A 27 9.91 -0.17 19.34
N PHE A 28 10.66 -0.61 20.36
CA PHE A 28 11.58 -1.74 20.25
C PHE A 28 10.85 -3.01 19.80
N ARG A 29 9.70 -3.33 20.42
CA ARG A 29 8.88 -4.48 20.02
C ARG A 29 8.29 -4.32 18.62
N LEU A 30 7.78 -3.14 18.27
CA LEU A 30 7.25 -2.87 16.93
C LEU A 30 8.33 -3.12 15.85
N VAL A 31 9.54 -2.59 16.06
CA VAL A 31 10.65 -2.75 15.12
C VAL A 31 11.06 -4.23 15.02
N THR A 32 11.35 -4.86 16.16
CA THR A 32 11.92 -6.21 16.18
C THR A 32 10.92 -7.31 15.84
N LYS A 33 9.64 -7.15 16.19
CA LYS A 33 8.60 -8.18 16.00
C LYS A 33 7.72 -7.97 14.78
N CYS A 34 7.59 -6.73 14.28
CA CYS A 34 6.77 -6.43 13.10
C CYS A 34 7.61 -5.98 11.90
N PHE A 35 8.46 -4.95 12.03
CA PHE A 35 9.17 -4.41 10.86
C PHE A 35 10.20 -5.41 10.31
N TYR A 36 10.96 -6.03 11.20
CA TYR A 36 12.04 -6.97 10.86
C TYR A 36 11.57 -8.39 10.59
N ASP A 37 10.28 -8.70 10.76
CA ASP A 37 9.75 -10.01 10.42
C ASP A 37 9.73 -10.23 8.89
N LYS A 38 10.79 -10.86 8.39
CA LYS A 38 11.01 -11.20 6.98
C LYS A 38 10.41 -12.57 6.59
N LYS A 39 9.75 -13.29 7.50
CA LYS A 39 9.17 -14.61 7.19
C LYS A 39 8.18 -14.49 6.01
N LYS A 40 8.10 -15.52 5.17
CA LYS A 40 7.05 -15.60 4.14
C LYS A 40 5.71 -15.85 4.84
N LYS A 41 4.65 -15.25 4.30
CA LYS A 41 3.26 -15.44 4.74
C LYS A 41 2.43 -15.88 3.53
N PRO A 42 1.49 -16.83 3.68
CA PRO A 42 0.69 -17.33 2.56
C PRO A 42 -0.08 -16.22 1.84
N GLU A 43 -0.56 -15.22 2.57
CA GLU A 43 -1.31 -14.07 2.07
C GLU A 43 -0.50 -13.25 1.05
N TYR A 44 0.84 -13.31 1.11
CA TYR A 44 1.70 -12.64 0.12
C TYR A 44 1.52 -13.19 -1.29
N ALA A 45 1.09 -14.44 -1.45
CA ALA A 45 0.77 -15.01 -2.76
C ALA A 45 -0.50 -14.37 -3.31
N THR A 46 -1.57 -14.30 -2.51
CA THR A 46 -2.85 -13.66 -2.89
C THR A 46 -2.67 -12.19 -3.25
N LEU A 47 -1.95 -11.41 -2.43
CA LEU A 47 -1.60 -10.02 -2.73
C LEU A 47 -0.77 -9.89 -4.02
N GLY A 48 0.12 -10.86 -4.26
CA GLY A 48 0.90 -10.94 -5.48
C GLY A 48 0.05 -11.18 -6.73
N ASN A 49 -0.94 -12.08 -6.61
CA ASN A 49 -1.87 -12.42 -7.70
C ASN A 49 -2.82 -11.27 -8.01
N TYR A 50 -3.36 -10.60 -6.98
CA TYR A 50 -4.16 -9.38 -7.15
C TYR A 50 -3.39 -8.32 -7.94
N ARG A 51 -2.14 -8.06 -7.55
CA ARG A 51 -1.28 -7.11 -8.28
C ARG A 51 -1.00 -7.57 -9.71
N LYS A 52 -0.80 -8.86 -9.96
CA LYS A 52 -0.59 -9.37 -11.32
C LYS A 52 -1.83 -9.16 -12.19
N ALA A 53 -3.02 -9.49 -11.68
CA ALA A 53 -4.28 -9.28 -12.39
C ALA A 53 -4.42 -7.83 -12.86
N LEU A 54 -4.18 -6.87 -11.96
CA LEU A 54 -4.21 -5.45 -12.31
C LEU A 54 -3.10 -5.01 -13.29
N LEU A 55 -1.90 -5.60 -13.21
CA LEU A 55 -0.81 -5.33 -14.15
C LEU A 55 -1.06 -5.89 -15.56
N HIS A 56 -1.89 -6.93 -15.68
CA HIS A 56 -2.31 -7.49 -16.96
C HIS A 56 -3.59 -6.85 -17.51
N ASN A 57 -4.30 -6.06 -16.70
CA ASN A 57 -5.49 -5.35 -17.13
C ASN A 57 -5.12 -4.10 -17.97
N THR A 58 -5.35 -4.17 -19.28
CA THR A 58 -5.05 -3.10 -20.24
C THR A 58 -6.22 -2.12 -20.45
N THR A 59 -7.37 -2.34 -19.80
CA THR A 59 -8.54 -1.48 -19.89
C THR A 59 -8.15 -0.05 -19.52
N THR A 60 -8.58 0.90 -20.34
CA THR A 60 -8.41 2.33 -20.09
C THR A 60 -9.62 2.85 -19.34
N ILE A 61 -9.37 3.60 -18.27
CA ILE A 61 -10.39 4.29 -17.50
C ILE A 61 -10.11 5.79 -17.46
N SER A 62 -11.17 6.58 -17.32
CA SER A 62 -11.07 8.00 -17.03
C SER A 62 -10.82 8.19 -15.53
N VAL A 63 -9.68 8.78 -15.19
CA VAL A 63 -9.25 9.00 -13.80
C VAL A 63 -9.43 10.46 -13.43
N THR A 64 -10.16 10.71 -12.35
CA THR A 64 -10.32 12.04 -11.77
C THR A 64 -9.31 12.22 -10.64
N ASP A 65 -8.35 13.13 -10.80
CA ASP A 65 -7.37 13.46 -9.76
C ASP A 65 -7.88 14.64 -8.91
N PHE A 66 -8.12 14.41 -7.61
CA PHE A 66 -8.51 15.45 -6.65
C PHE A 66 -7.32 16.05 -5.86
N GLY A 67 -6.09 15.68 -6.23
CA GLY A 67 -4.86 16.09 -5.53
C GLY A 67 -3.99 17.05 -6.34
N ALA A 68 -2.68 17.04 -6.07
CA ALA A 68 -1.68 17.87 -6.77
C ALA A 68 -1.48 17.52 -8.27
N GLY A 69 -2.31 16.64 -8.83
CA GLY A 69 -2.17 16.10 -10.16
C GLY A 69 -1.00 15.12 -10.31
N SER A 70 -1.06 14.33 -11.37
CA SER A 70 0.00 13.39 -11.70
C SER A 70 1.17 14.07 -12.43
N ARG A 71 2.42 13.77 -12.02
CA ARG A 71 3.65 14.14 -12.76
C ARG A 71 4.04 13.14 -13.85
N VAL A 72 3.40 11.97 -13.89
CA VAL A 72 3.77 10.84 -14.78
C VAL A 72 2.77 10.70 -15.94
N PHE A 73 1.48 10.77 -15.63
CA PHE A 73 0.38 10.81 -16.58
C PHE A 73 0.15 12.25 -17.08
N LYS A 74 -0.02 12.38 -18.40
CA LYS A 74 -0.37 13.63 -19.09
C LYS A 74 -1.85 13.68 -19.50
N SER A 75 -2.60 12.61 -19.25
CA SER A 75 -4.00 12.45 -19.62
C SER A 75 -4.74 11.73 -18.50
N ASP A 76 -6.04 12.03 -18.39
CA ASP A 76 -6.95 11.39 -17.44
C ASP A 76 -7.36 10.00 -17.90
N ASN A 77 -7.23 9.69 -19.19
CA ASN A 77 -7.39 8.35 -19.70
C ASN A 77 -6.13 7.53 -19.44
N ARG A 78 -6.22 6.58 -18.50
CA ARG A 78 -5.09 5.81 -18.01
C ARG A 78 -5.46 4.32 -18.00
N SER A 79 -4.56 3.47 -18.48
CA SER A 79 -4.76 2.03 -18.34
C SER A 79 -4.56 1.56 -16.91
N VAL A 80 -5.35 0.59 -16.48
CA VAL A 80 -5.29 0.00 -15.13
C VAL A 80 -3.87 -0.51 -14.81
N ALA A 81 -3.22 -1.18 -15.77
CA ALA A 81 -1.85 -1.62 -15.64
C ALA A 81 -0.87 -0.47 -15.38
N ARG A 82 -1.02 0.67 -16.06
CA ARG A 82 -0.15 1.83 -15.84
C ARG A 82 -0.41 2.50 -14.48
N ILE A 83 -1.66 2.60 -14.05
CA ILE A 83 -2.01 3.10 -12.71
C ILE A 83 -1.36 2.18 -11.65
N THR A 84 -1.51 0.88 -11.80
CA THR A 84 -0.93 -0.15 -10.91
C THR A 84 0.59 -0.08 -10.81
N LYS A 85 1.26 0.20 -11.94
CA LYS A 85 2.72 0.32 -12.02
C LYS A 85 3.23 1.61 -11.36
N ASN A 86 2.56 2.73 -11.56
CA ASN A 86 3.08 4.06 -11.21
C ASN A 86 2.49 4.64 -9.90
N ALA A 87 1.23 4.35 -9.58
CA ALA A 87 0.53 4.88 -8.41
C ALA A 87 0.24 3.82 -7.33
N GLY A 88 0.21 2.53 -7.69
CA GLY A 88 -0.10 1.45 -6.74
C GLY A 88 0.99 1.22 -5.67
N ILE A 89 0.57 0.93 -4.43
CA ILE A 89 1.46 0.62 -3.30
C ILE A 89 2.50 -0.47 -3.63
N SER A 90 3.78 -0.19 -3.42
CA SER A 90 4.85 -1.15 -3.77
C SER A 90 4.74 -2.46 -2.99
N LYS A 91 5.22 -3.58 -3.56
CA LYS A 91 5.21 -4.90 -2.90
C LYS A 91 5.83 -4.87 -1.49
N LYS A 92 6.91 -4.10 -1.30
CA LYS A 92 7.57 -3.93 0.00
C LYS A 92 6.66 -3.24 1.02
N ARG A 93 5.98 -2.17 0.61
CA ARG A 93 5.06 -1.41 1.47
C ARG A 93 3.77 -2.19 1.74
N ALA A 94 3.19 -2.86 0.75
CA ALA A 94 2.03 -3.74 0.93
C ALA A 94 2.29 -4.82 2.00
N ARG A 95 3.44 -5.50 1.93
CA ARG A 95 3.82 -6.49 2.94
C ARG A 95 4.05 -5.87 4.32
N LEU A 96 4.60 -4.66 4.41
CA LEU A 96 4.76 -3.97 5.68
C LEU A 96 3.41 -3.58 6.28
N LEU A 97 2.50 -3.08 5.44
CA LEU A 97 1.14 -2.72 5.83
C LEU A 97 0.37 -3.94 6.36
N PHE A 98 0.46 -5.07 5.67
CA PHE A 98 -0.05 -6.35 6.16
C PHE A 98 0.51 -6.70 7.55
N ARG A 99 1.84 -6.58 7.76
CA ARG A 99 2.46 -6.90 9.05
C ARG A 99 2.01 -5.94 10.15
N LEU A 100 1.82 -4.66 9.83
CA LEU A 100 1.29 -3.66 10.77
C LEU A 100 -0.11 -4.06 11.23
N VAL A 101 -1.03 -4.34 10.30
CA VAL A 101 -2.39 -4.78 10.64
C VAL A 101 -2.37 -6.10 11.42
N ARG A 102 -1.55 -7.06 10.99
CA ARG A 102 -1.38 -8.34 11.70
C ARG A 102 -0.83 -8.15 13.12
N TYR A 103 0.07 -7.20 13.32
CA TYR A 103 0.69 -6.94 14.62
C TYR A 103 -0.27 -6.23 15.58
N PHE A 104 -1.00 -5.22 15.09
CA PHE A 104 -1.91 -4.42 15.91
C PHE A 104 -3.31 -5.02 16.07
N GLN A 105 -3.73 -5.91 15.17
CA GLN A 105 -5.08 -6.49 15.13
C GLN A 105 -6.19 -5.42 15.27
N PRO A 106 -6.17 -4.33 14.47
CA PRO A 106 -7.19 -3.29 14.58
C PRO A 106 -8.57 -3.86 14.21
N GLU A 107 -9.59 -3.50 14.97
CA GLU A 107 -10.98 -3.88 14.69
C GLU A 107 -11.60 -3.02 13.57
N ASN A 108 -11.20 -1.75 13.50
CA ASN A 108 -11.71 -0.78 12.54
C ASN A 108 -10.56 -0.09 11.81
N ILE A 109 -10.65 0.01 10.49
CA ILE A 109 -9.65 0.63 9.64
C ILE A 109 -10.33 1.62 8.70
N LEU A 110 -9.86 2.87 8.71
CA LEU A 110 -10.22 3.87 7.70
C LEU A 110 -9.08 4.01 6.69
N GLU A 111 -9.37 3.77 5.42
CA GLU A 111 -8.43 4.01 4.31
C GLU A 111 -8.91 5.21 3.48
N ILE A 112 -8.02 6.18 3.26
CA ILE A 112 -8.27 7.33 2.40
C ILE A 112 -7.37 7.19 1.16
N GLY A 113 -7.98 7.07 -0.01
CA GLY A 113 -7.30 6.81 -1.28
C GLY A 113 -7.13 5.31 -1.58
N THR A 114 -8.23 4.60 -1.81
CA THR A 114 -8.28 3.17 -2.15
C THR A 114 -7.57 2.86 -3.47
N SER A 115 -7.69 3.76 -4.45
CA SER A 115 -7.31 3.58 -5.84
C SER A 115 -7.84 2.22 -6.35
N LEU A 116 -6.97 1.35 -6.89
CA LEU A 116 -7.33 0.04 -7.41
C LEU A 116 -7.42 -1.08 -6.33
N GLY A 117 -7.38 -0.74 -5.03
CA GLY A 117 -7.60 -1.69 -3.92
C GLY A 117 -6.39 -2.50 -3.47
N LEU A 118 -5.17 -2.18 -3.94
CA LEU A 118 -3.95 -2.93 -3.56
C LEU A 118 -3.56 -2.79 -2.08
N ALA A 119 -3.73 -1.58 -1.53
CA ALA A 119 -3.44 -1.33 -0.11
C ALA A 119 -4.56 -1.93 0.75
N THR A 120 -5.82 -1.74 0.36
CA THR A 120 -7.00 -2.37 0.93
C THR A 120 -6.89 -3.88 1.06
N ALA A 121 -6.49 -4.58 -0.01
CA ALA A 121 -6.25 -6.02 0.03
C ALA A 121 -5.18 -6.40 1.09
N SER A 122 -4.15 -5.57 1.27
CA SER A 122 -3.12 -5.78 2.30
C SER A 122 -3.65 -5.55 3.71
N LEU A 123 -4.56 -4.58 3.88
CA LEU A 123 -5.26 -4.33 5.14
C LEU A 123 -6.16 -5.52 5.49
N ALA A 124 -7.04 -5.93 4.58
CA ALA A 124 -7.96 -7.06 4.75
C ALA A 124 -7.23 -8.37 5.06
N SER A 125 -6.14 -8.64 4.35
CA SER A 125 -5.30 -9.83 4.60
C SER A 125 -4.67 -9.83 5.99
N GLY A 126 -4.36 -8.65 6.55
CA GLY A 126 -3.67 -8.52 7.84
C GLY A 126 -4.55 -8.89 9.03
N ASN A 127 -5.86 -8.64 8.92
CA ASN A 127 -6.87 -9.01 9.91
C ASN A 127 -8.23 -9.25 9.22
N ALA A 128 -8.59 -10.51 9.03
CA ALA A 128 -9.85 -10.90 8.39
C ALA A 128 -11.12 -10.53 9.20
N LYS A 129 -10.96 -10.13 10.47
CA LYS A 129 -12.07 -9.70 11.33
C LYS A 129 -12.24 -8.17 11.35
N ALA A 130 -11.31 -7.42 10.73
CA ALA A 130 -11.38 -5.97 10.74
C ALA A 130 -12.48 -5.46 9.81
N THR A 131 -13.23 -4.46 10.28
CA THR A 131 -14.09 -3.65 9.41
C THR A 131 -13.23 -2.60 8.72
N ILE A 132 -13.26 -2.57 7.39
CA ILE A 132 -12.48 -1.62 6.59
C ILE A 132 -13.43 -0.68 5.86
N THR A 133 -13.40 0.59 6.23
CA THR A 133 -14.09 1.66 5.51
C THR A 133 -13.09 2.34 4.59
N THR A 134 -13.40 2.43 3.31
CA THR A 134 -12.51 3.06 2.33
C THR A 134 -13.18 4.26 1.67
N ILE A 135 -12.37 5.28 1.34
CA ILE A 135 -12.82 6.49 0.66
C ILE A 135 -11.96 6.67 -0.59
N GLU A 136 -12.61 6.70 -1.75
CA GLU A 136 -11.95 6.89 -3.05
C GLU A 136 -12.67 7.98 -3.84
N GLY A 137 -11.89 8.95 -4.35
CA GLY A 137 -12.42 10.08 -5.08
C GLY A 137 -12.79 9.74 -6.52
N CYS A 138 -12.03 8.85 -7.18
CA CYS A 138 -12.29 8.49 -8.58
C CYS A 138 -13.29 7.32 -8.67
N PRO A 139 -14.47 7.50 -9.30
CA PRO A 139 -15.48 6.45 -9.39
C PRO A 139 -15.00 5.20 -10.13
N GLU A 140 -14.18 5.36 -11.18
CA GLU A 140 -13.66 4.24 -11.97
C GLU A 140 -12.66 3.38 -11.20
N THR A 141 -11.73 3.99 -10.44
CA THR A 141 -10.81 3.22 -9.61
C THR A 141 -11.55 2.49 -8.49
N ALA A 142 -12.54 3.15 -7.87
CA ALA A 142 -13.41 2.55 -6.87
C ALA A 142 -14.19 1.34 -7.42
N ARG A 143 -14.74 1.46 -8.64
CA ARG A 143 -15.43 0.35 -9.32
C ARG A 143 -14.51 -0.84 -9.53
N ILE A 144 -13.30 -0.61 -10.07
CA ILE A 144 -12.33 -1.68 -10.31
C ILE A 144 -11.84 -2.31 -8.99
N ALA A 145 -11.64 -1.50 -7.95
CA ALA A 145 -11.29 -2.01 -6.63
C ALA A 145 -12.35 -2.98 -6.11
N ARG A 146 -13.64 -2.60 -6.16
CA ARG A 146 -14.75 -3.48 -5.75
C ARG A 146 -14.78 -4.80 -6.53
N GLU A 147 -14.67 -4.74 -7.86
CA GLU A 147 -14.69 -5.92 -8.72
C GLU A 147 -13.54 -6.88 -8.41
N ASN A 148 -12.31 -6.36 -8.28
CA ASN A 148 -11.15 -7.18 -7.96
C ASN A 148 -11.22 -7.71 -6.52
N MET A 149 -11.63 -6.89 -5.55
CA MET A 149 -11.75 -7.35 -4.17
C MET A 149 -12.73 -8.53 -4.04
N ALA A 150 -13.90 -8.43 -4.67
CA ALA A 150 -14.86 -9.54 -4.74
C ALA A 150 -14.24 -10.79 -5.38
N THR A 151 -13.51 -10.62 -6.49
CA THR A 151 -12.83 -11.73 -7.19
C THR A 151 -11.79 -12.46 -6.32
N PHE A 152 -11.11 -11.71 -5.44
CA PHE A 152 -10.06 -12.24 -4.56
C PHE A 152 -10.56 -12.59 -3.15
N GLY A 153 -11.85 -12.49 -2.88
CA GLY A 153 -12.47 -12.87 -1.61
C GLY A 153 -12.17 -11.93 -0.45
N TYR A 154 -12.05 -10.62 -0.74
CA TYR A 154 -11.92 -9.56 0.27
C TYR A 154 -13.25 -8.84 0.50
#